data_AF-A7KH11-F1
#
_entry.id   AF-A7KH11-F1
#
_cell.length_a   1.000
_cell.length_b   1.000
_cell.length_c   1.000
_cell.angle_alpha   90.00
_cell.angle_beta   90.00
_cell.angle_gamma   90.00
#
_symmetry.space_group_name_H-M   'P 1'
#
loop_
_entity.id
_entity.type
_entity.pdbx_description
1 polymer ?
#
loop_
_entity_poly.entity_id
_entity_poly.type
_entity_poly.pdbx_seq_one_letter_code
_entity_poly.pdbx_strand_id
1 'polypeptide(L)'
;MAHRIRRPRHLEHPQQDPLTRRTPPHPAAGPPAELHAGARRPRGHPVACSPGRGVPGGRRGRRIYTRAGGAVLRRARSEVHEPAGRVDPAVAPVGSDGPAGVLSEPLPGELFFLLRRVRAKFSLVSDCAETASRDFLVLDALGGQDWASQIDLAERLGINRTIMVQVIDRLEDRGEVQRTRDPGNRRQYVLSLTERGRAALEDQRLAVAERDALLTSALTRKETARLNELLALLLPASARPLVRGSENLVTQADLRLRRQGDDKLAGTGLRLRFYRPLSALAALGPCSQQQLAESLAITGPAASQLVDDLVKQQLVHRGQDPHDRRRYALEVTAPGREARAVIATAVRQLAADMTALLGPGGEDDLRALLLKVDSAAITATAP
;
A
#
# COMPACT_ATOMS: atom_id res chain seq x y z
N MET A 1 20.98 -53.56 -31.38
CA MET A 1 21.75 -54.52 -30.54
C MET A 1 21.43 -54.27 -29.09
N ALA A 2 20.86 -55.27 -28.43
CA ALA A 2 20.34 -55.23 -27.07
C ALA A 2 21.37 -55.76 -26.07
N HIS A 3 21.38 -55.24 -24.84
CA HIS A 3 21.76 -55.97 -23.63
C HIS A 3 21.05 -55.33 -22.41
N ARG A 4 19.95 -55.90 -21.91
CA ARG A 4 19.79 -56.98 -20.89
C ARG A 4 19.87 -56.49 -19.43
N ILE A 5 18.68 -56.18 -18.89
CA ILE A 5 18.06 -56.62 -17.62
C ILE A 5 18.99 -56.99 -16.44
N ARG A 6 18.77 -56.33 -15.28
CA ARG A 6 18.67 -56.96 -13.95
C ARG A 6 17.93 -56.07 -12.93
N ARG A 7 16.81 -56.56 -12.39
CA ARG A 7 16.19 -56.22 -11.08
C ARG A 7 16.49 -57.39 -10.11
N PRO A 8 16.05 -57.39 -8.84
CA PRO A 8 16.16 -56.41 -7.73
C PRO A 8 16.69 -57.11 -6.45
N ARG A 9 16.77 -56.42 -5.29
CA ARG A 9 16.60 -57.07 -3.96
C ARG A 9 16.22 -56.06 -2.87
N HIS A 10 15.09 -56.36 -2.22
CA HIS A 10 14.59 -55.77 -0.98
C HIS A 10 15.54 -56.05 0.19
N LEU A 11 15.59 -55.14 1.17
CA LEU A 11 15.88 -55.47 2.57
C LEU A 11 15.11 -54.50 3.48
N GLU A 12 14.46 -55.09 4.48
CA GLU A 12 13.49 -54.55 5.41
C GLU A 12 14.15 -53.88 6.63
N HIS A 13 13.29 -53.18 7.40
CA HIS A 13 13.48 -52.50 8.68
C HIS A 13 14.30 -53.24 9.76
N PRO A 14 14.74 -52.48 10.77
CA PRO A 14 14.26 -52.82 12.12
C PRO A 14 13.65 -51.64 12.88
N GLN A 15 12.59 -51.98 13.62
CA GLN A 15 11.90 -51.18 14.63
C GLN A 15 12.79 -50.94 15.85
N GLN A 16 12.78 -49.72 16.41
CA GLN A 16 13.05 -49.46 17.83
C GLN A 16 12.26 -48.24 18.32
N ASP A 17 11.39 -48.47 19.29
CA ASP A 17 10.80 -47.55 20.29
C ASP A 17 10.60 -48.46 21.55
N PRO A 18 10.57 -48.02 22.83
CA PRO A 18 10.16 -46.68 23.28
C PRO A 18 10.82 -46.11 24.57
N LEU A 19 10.47 -44.85 24.86
CA LEU A 19 10.34 -44.19 26.18
C LEU A 19 11.57 -44.12 27.12
N THR A 20 12.11 -42.91 27.29
CA THR A 20 12.43 -42.40 28.65
C THR A 20 12.41 -40.87 28.72
N ARG A 21 11.72 -40.41 29.77
CA ARG A 21 11.54 -39.05 30.24
C ARG A 21 12.87 -38.31 30.44
N ARG A 22 12.90 -37.00 30.15
CA ARG A 22 13.40 -35.95 31.08
C ARG A 22 13.27 -34.54 30.49
N THR A 23 12.30 -33.81 31.03
CA THR A 23 12.18 -32.34 30.98
C THR A 23 13.16 -31.73 31.99
N PRO A 24 13.89 -30.65 31.68
CA PRO A 24 14.51 -29.79 32.69
C PRO A 24 13.66 -28.54 33.01
N PRO A 25 13.88 -27.88 34.16
CA PRO A 25 12.83 -27.20 34.91
C PRO A 25 12.72 -25.68 34.67
N HIS A 26 11.50 -25.18 34.92
CA HIS A 26 11.14 -23.78 35.18
C HIS A 26 11.89 -23.22 36.40
N PRO A 27 12.42 -21.98 36.36
CA PRO A 27 12.86 -21.31 37.57
C PRO A 27 11.70 -20.60 38.30
N ALA A 28 11.60 -20.99 39.57
CA ALA A 28 11.03 -20.39 40.78
C ALA A 28 10.33 -19.01 40.71
N ALA A 29 9.16 -19.01 41.35
CA ALA A 29 8.45 -17.85 41.88
C ALA A 29 9.24 -17.20 43.04
N GLY A 30 9.31 -15.86 43.04
CA GLY A 30 9.68 -15.03 44.18
C GLY A 30 8.45 -14.43 44.90
N PRO A 31 8.60 -13.98 46.15
CA PRO A 31 7.50 -13.78 47.11
C PRO A 31 6.71 -12.47 46.91
N PRO A 32 5.50 -12.35 47.52
CA PRO A 32 4.65 -11.18 47.34
C PRO A 32 5.07 -10.02 48.25
N ALA A 33 5.11 -8.81 47.70
CA ALA A 33 5.29 -7.58 48.46
C ALA A 33 3.92 -7.04 48.95
N GLU A 34 3.84 -7.04 50.27
CA GLU A 34 3.04 -6.28 51.24
C GLU A 34 1.98 -5.26 50.78
N LEU A 35 0.84 -5.45 51.44
CA LEU A 35 -0.30 -4.56 51.60
C LEU A 35 0.09 -3.22 52.24
N HIS A 36 -0.23 -2.11 51.59
CA HIS A 36 -0.60 -0.88 52.30
C HIS A 36 -2.08 -0.58 52.08
N ALA A 37 -2.83 -0.80 53.15
CA ALA A 37 -4.20 -0.36 53.33
C ALA A 37 -4.25 1.18 53.44
N GLY A 38 -5.11 1.80 52.63
CA GLY A 38 -5.45 3.21 52.69
C GLY A 38 -6.91 3.40 52.33
N ALA A 39 -7.79 2.94 53.22
CA ALA A 39 -9.23 3.14 53.10
C ALA A 39 -9.59 4.63 53.23
N ARG A 40 -10.41 5.15 52.30
CA ARG A 40 -11.50 6.08 52.63
C ARG A 40 -12.65 5.93 51.62
N ARG A 41 -13.83 5.76 52.21
CA ARG A 41 -15.13 5.40 51.65
C ARG A 41 -15.88 6.60 51.02
N PRO A 42 -17.02 6.34 50.34
CA PRO A 42 -17.59 7.20 49.30
C PRO A 42 -18.73 8.11 49.79
N ARG A 43 -19.07 9.10 48.97
CA ARG A 43 -20.37 9.80 48.87
C ARG A 43 -20.62 9.93 47.36
N GLY A 44 -21.75 9.67 46.73
CA GLY A 44 -23.15 9.63 47.11
C GLY A 44 -23.90 10.12 45.85
N HIS A 45 -24.77 9.29 45.29
CA HIS A 45 -25.58 9.46 44.07
C HIS A 45 -26.56 10.69 44.10
N PRO A 46 -27.54 10.82 43.18
CA PRO A 46 -27.52 11.05 41.72
C PRO A 46 -28.42 12.27 41.35
N VAL A 47 -28.45 12.74 40.08
CA VAL A 47 -29.59 13.52 39.57
C VAL A 47 -29.92 13.12 38.13
N ALA A 48 -31.22 12.93 37.88
CA ALA A 48 -31.84 12.50 36.64
C ALA A 48 -32.64 13.64 35.94
N CYS A 49 -32.85 13.46 34.64
CA CYS A 49 -34.00 13.81 33.78
C CYS A 49 -34.49 15.28 33.56
N SER A 50 -34.24 15.77 32.32
CA SER A 50 -35.20 16.23 31.26
C SER A 50 -36.11 17.48 31.48
N PRO A 51 -36.95 17.91 30.50
CA PRO A 51 -36.66 18.59 29.22
C PRO A 51 -37.43 19.94 29.04
N GLY A 52 -37.13 20.79 28.06
CA GLY A 52 -38.03 21.92 27.73
C GLY A 52 -37.58 22.99 26.71
N ARG A 53 -38.08 22.85 25.47
CA ARG A 53 -38.62 23.85 24.50
C ARG A 53 -38.09 25.30 24.43
N GLY A 54 -37.88 25.79 23.20
CA GLY A 54 -38.09 27.21 22.86
C GLY A 54 -37.38 27.75 21.61
N VAL A 55 -37.94 27.51 20.42
CA VAL A 55 -37.73 28.22 19.12
C VAL A 55 -38.48 29.57 19.17
N PRO A 56 -38.04 30.70 18.55
CA PRO A 56 -38.09 31.01 17.10
C PRO A 56 -36.84 31.78 16.60
N GLY A 57 -36.49 31.88 15.31
CA GLY A 57 -37.21 31.78 14.05
C GLY A 57 -36.69 32.93 13.18
N GLY A 58 -36.04 32.65 12.04
CA GLY A 58 -35.47 33.68 11.16
C GLY A 58 -34.99 33.10 9.83
N ARG A 59 -35.87 33.16 8.82
CA ARG A 59 -35.66 32.63 7.46
C ARG A 59 -34.95 33.65 6.55
N ARG A 60 -34.41 33.10 5.45
CA ARG A 60 -34.11 33.66 4.11
C ARG A 60 -32.69 34.27 3.97
N GLY A 61 -31.94 34.01 2.90
CA GLY A 61 -32.29 33.40 1.62
C GLY A 61 -31.07 32.98 0.80
N ARG A 62 -31.29 31.98 -0.06
CA ARG A 62 -30.41 31.53 -1.15
C ARG A 62 -30.32 32.63 -2.21
N ARG A 63 -29.11 32.90 -2.73
CA ARG A 63 -28.93 33.61 -4.01
C ARG A 63 -28.39 32.63 -5.04
N ILE A 64 -29.21 32.43 -6.06
CA ILE A 64 -28.92 31.82 -7.34
C ILE A 64 -28.60 33.01 -8.26
N TYR A 65 -27.50 32.97 -9.02
CA TYR A 65 -27.28 33.91 -10.11
C TYR A 65 -27.45 33.18 -11.44
N THR A 66 -28.51 33.55 -12.15
CA THR A 66 -28.78 33.24 -13.55
C THR A 66 -28.17 34.29 -14.48
N ARG A 67 -27.77 33.79 -15.65
CA ARG A 67 -27.25 34.43 -16.87
C ARG A 67 -28.25 35.40 -17.55
N ALA A 68 -27.77 36.49 -18.17
CA ALA A 68 -28.16 36.96 -19.54
C ALA A 68 -27.65 38.39 -19.89
N GLY A 69 -27.31 38.57 -21.18
CA GLY A 69 -26.95 39.82 -21.89
C GLY A 69 -25.52 39.74 -22.47
N GLY A 70 -25.22 39.59 -23.77
CA GLY A 70 -25.89 40.02 -24.99
C GLY A 70 -25.77 41.55 -25.15
N ALA A 71 -25.13 42.17 -26.15
CA ALA A 71 -24.53 41.70 -27.39
C ALA A 71 -23.70 42.84 -28.08
N VAL A 72 -22.90 42.47 -29.08
CA VAL A 72 -22.60 43.21 -30.35
C VAL A 72 -21.52 44.33 -30.39
N LEU A 73 -20.36 43.92 -30.96
CA LEU A 73 -19.60 44.46 -32.11
C LEU A 73 -19.35 45.98 -32.27
N ARG A 74 -18.05 46.34 -32.36
CA ARG A 74 -17.55 47.22 -33.44
C ARG A 74 -16.07 46.96 -33.76
N ARG A 75 -15.81 46.81 -35.07
CA ARG A 75 -14.51 46.68 -35.75
C ARG A 75 -13.73 48.01 -35.72
N ALA A 76 -12.40 47.94 -35.71
CA ALA A 76 -11.53 48.86 -36.43
C ALA A 76 -10.24 48.15 -36.89
N ARG A 77 -9.98 48.24 -38.21
CA ARG A 77 -8.75 47.87 -38.93
C ARG A 77 -7.81 49.08 -38.97
N SER A 78 -6.50 48.86 -39.11
CA SER A 78 -5.50 49.64 -39.91
C SER A 78 -4.14 48.91 -39.79
N GLU A 79 -3.64 48.21 -40.82
CA GLU A 79 -2.62 48.62 -41.82
C GLU A 79 -1.19 48.77 -41.23
N VAL A 80 -0.32 47.76 -41.37
CA VAL A 80 0.72 47.52 -42.41
C VAL A 80 1.87 48.55 -42.42
N HIS A 81 3.04 48.12 -41.95
CA HIS A 81 4.35 48.56 -42.47
C HIS A 81 5.42 47.49 -42.19
N GLU A 82 6.01 46.94 -43.26
CA GLU A 82 7.26 46.16 -43.26
C GLU A 82 8.44 47.13 -43.44
N PRO A 83 9.66 46.79 -42.97
CA PRO A 83 10.63 46.33 -43.96
C PRO A 83 11.52 45.15 -43.52
N ALA A 84 11.98 44.45 -44.56
CA ALA A 84 12.78 43.24 -44.57
C ALA A 84 14.23 43.40 -44.06
N GLY A 85 14.82 42.30 -43.55
CA GLY A 85 16.24 42.28 -43.19
C GLY A 85 16.85 41.01 -42.56
N ARG A 86 16.61 39.82 -43.13
CA ARG A 86 17.56 38.68 -43.30
C ARG A 86 18.14 37.88 -42.08
N VAL A 87 17.94 36.56 -42.20
CA VAL A 87 18.75 35.36 -41.82
C VAL A 87 18.41 34.61 -40.52
N ASP A 88 17.79 33.43 -40.70
CA ASP A 88 17.56 32.34 -39.74
C ASP A 88 18.88 31.68 -39.23
N PRO A 89 18.83 30.91 -38.12
CA PRO A 89 18.48 29.50 -38.28
C PRO A 89 17.42 29.00 -37.29
N ALA A 90 16.38 28.37 -37.86
CA ALA A 90 15.71 27.17 -37.37
C ALA A 90 15.41 27.09 -35.86
N VAL A 91 14.30 27.67 -35.44
CA VAL A 91 13.54 27.15 -34.30
C VAL A 91 12.89 25.85 -34.75
N ALA A 92 13.50 24.72 -34.38
CA ALA A 92 12.86 23.42 -34.50
C ALA A 92 11.57 23.40 -33.67
N PRO A 93 10.48 22.80 -34.19
CA PRO A 93 9.23 22.73 -33.44
C PRO A 93 9.46 21.95 -32.16
N VAL A 94 9.03 22.53 -31.04
CA VAL A 94 8.99 21.89 -29.72
C VAL A 94 8.19 20.60 -29.87
N GLY A 95 8.92 19.50 -29.96
CA GLY A 95 8.38 18.15 -29.97
C GLY A 95 7.63 17.92 -28.66
N SER A 96 6.41 17.41 -28.81
CA SER A 96 5.58 16.90 -27.75
C SER A 96 6.20 15.64 -27.14
N ASP A 97 7.19 15.84 -26.26
CA ASP A 97 7.57 14.83 -25.28
C ASP A 97 6.88 15.17 -23.97
N GLY A 98 5.84 14.40 -23.63
CA GLY A 98 5.34 14.34 -22.26
C GLY A 98 6.49 13.93 -21.32
N PRO A 99 6.45 14.28 -20.02
CA PRO A 99 7.63 14.23 -19.17
C PRO A 99 8.09 12.78 -18.98
N ALA A 100 9.07 12.36 -19.78
CA ALA A 100 9.92 11.24 -19.47
C ALA A 100 10.62 11.57 -18.15
N GLY A 101 10.30 10.81 -17.12
CA GLY A 101 10.77 11.03 -15.76
C GLY A 101 12.28 11.26 -15.71
N VAL A 102 12.70 12.22 -14.90
CA VAL A 102 14.05 12.80 -14.77
C VAL A 102 15.12 11.82 -14.23
N LEU A 103 14.91 10.51 -14.39
CA LEU A 103 15.83 9.45 -14.01
C LEU A 103 16.16 8.63 -15.26
N SER A 104 17.20 9.02 -15.99
CA SER A 104 17.65 8.31 -17.20
C SER A 104 18.33 6.95 -16.90
N GLU A 105 18.72 6.70 -15.66
CA GLU A 105 19.26 5.43 -15.18
C GLU A 105 18.22 4.68 -14.33
N PRO A 106 18.00 3.37 -14.56
CA PRO A 106 17.09 2.59 -13.73
C PRO A 106 17.58 2.59 -12.28
N LEU A 107 16.80 3.21 -11.39
CA LEU A 107 17.11 3.18 -9.97
C LEU A 107 17.09 1.73 -9.47
N PRO A 108 18.02 1.35 -8.57
CA PRO A 108 17.88 0.11 -7.83
C PRO A 108 16.46 -0.03 -7.25
N GLY A 109 15.87 -1.21 -7.40
CA GLY A 109 14.51 -1.48 -6.91
C GLY A 109 13.39 -0.85 -7.74
N GLU A 110 13.60 -0.58 -9.03
CA GLU A 110 12.58 -0.07 -9.95
C GLU A 110 11.26 -0.85 -9.86
N LEU A 111 11.34 -2.18 -9.82
CA LEU A 111 10.18 -3.06 -9.70
C LEU A 111 9.33 -2.80 -8.46
N PHE A 112 9.97 -2.54 -7.31
CA PHE A 112 9.26 -2.18 -6.07
C PHE A 112 8.46 -0.88 -6.25
N PHE A 113 9.03 0.10 -6.95
CA PHE A 113 8.34 1.36 -7.19
C PHE A 113 7.24 1.26 -8.23
N LEU A 114 7.43 0.44 -9.26
CA LEU A 114 6.40 0.13 -10.24
C LEU A 114 5.21 -0.55 -9.57
N LEU A 115 5.45 -1.54 -8.70
CA LEU A 115 4.41 -2.19 -7.92
C LEU A 115 3.64 -1.18 -7.04
N ARG A 116 4.36 -0.29 -6.36
CA ARG A 116 3.77 0.80 -5.58
C ARG A 116 2.90 1.72 -6.44
N ARG A 117 3.33 2.05 -7.65
CA ARG A 117 2.58 2.91 -8.59
C ARG A 117 1.30 2.21 -9.06
N VAL A 118 1.39 0.94 -9.45
CA VAL A 118 0.23 0.12 -9.81
C VAL A 118 -0.76 0.02 -8.64
N ARG A 119 -0.27 -0.21 -7.41
CA ARG A 119 -1.13 -0.19 -6.21
C ARG A 119 -1.84 1.15 -6.02
N ALA A 120 -1.12 2.26 -6.16
CA ALA A 120 -1.72 3.59 -6.02
C ALA A 120 -2.80 3.83 -7.07
N LYS A 121 -2.55 3.42 -8.32
CA LYS A 121 -3.54 3.45 -9.41
C LYS A 121 -4.77 2.62 -9.09
N PHE A 122 -4.61 1.40 -8.59
CA PHE A 122 -5.71 0.54 -8.17
C PHE A 122 -6.55 1.18 -7.06
N SER A 123 -5.90 1.87 -6.13
CA SER A 123 -6.56 2.58 -5.02
C SER A 123 -7.38 3.80 -5.49
N LEU A 124 -7.09 4.35 -6.67
CA LEU A 124 -7.87 5.47 -7.26
C LEU A 124 -9.10 4.99 -8.01
N VAL A 125 -9.04 3.78 -8.58
CA VAL A 125 -10.16 3.16 -9.34
C VAL A 125 -11.11 2.43 -8.40
N SER A 126 -10.56 1.88 -7.32
CA SER A 126 -11.35 1.21 -6.30
C SER A 126 -12.03 2.26 -5.42
N ASP A 127 -13.34 2.43 -5.58
CA ASP A 127 -14.18 3.13 -4.58
C ASP A 127 -14.25 2.37 -3.24
N CYS A 128 -13.59 1.22 -3.15
CA CYS A 128 -13.46 0.42 -1.96
C CYS A 128 -12.48 1.08 -0.97
N ALA A 129 -13.01 1.55 0.16
CA ALA A 129 -12.17 2.04 1.26
C ALA A 129 -11.17 0.95 1.71
N GLU A 130 -9.96 1.32 2.15
CA GLU A 130 -8.98 0.34 2.67
C GLU A 130 -9.57 -0.59 3.76
N THR A 131 -10.55 -0.11 4.50
CA THR A 131 -11.30 -0.88 5.49
C THR A 131 -12.05 -2.04 4.84
N ALA A 132 -12.74 -1.81 3.73
CA ALA A 132 -13.49 -2.85 3.02
C ALA A 132 -12.56 -3.89 2.39
N SER A 133 -11.37 -3.51 1.91
CA SER A 133 -10.37 -4.47 1.45
C SER A 133 -9.87 -5.39 2.59
N ARG A 134 -9.70 -4.85 3.81
CA ARG A 134 -9.28 -5.65 4.97
C ARG A 134 -10.39 -6.56 5.48
N ASP A 135 -11.63 -6.06 5.51
CA ASP A 135 -12.82 -6.83 5.85
C ASP A 135 -12.94 -8.04 4.89
N PHE A 136 -12.81 -7.82 3.59
CA PHE A 136 -12.80 -8.89 2.57
C PHE A 136 -11.71 -9.93 2.82
N LEU A 137 -10.45 -9.51 3.04
CA LEU A 137 -9.34 -10.46 3.25
C LEU A 137 -9.57 -11.35 4.48
N VAL A 138 -10.16 -10.81 5.55
CA VAL A 138 -10.50 -11.59 6.74
C VAL A 138 -11.64 -12.56 6.44
N LEU A 139 -12.72 -12.09 5.79
CA LEU A 139 -13.84 -12.96 5.41
C LEU A 139 -13.39 -14.09 4.48
N ASP A 140 -12.58 -13.80 3.46
CA ASP A 140 -12.09 -14.79 2.49
C ASP A 140 -11.19 -15.85 3.16
N ALA A 141 -10.34 -15.42 4.10
CA ALA A 141 -9.52 -16.34 4.89
C ALA A 141 -10.35 -17.24 5.82
N LEU A 142 -11.41 -16.71 6.43
CA LEU A 142 -12.36 -17.47 7.26
C LEU A 142 -13.27 -18.37 6.41
N GLY A 143 -13.50 -18.03 5.13
CA GLY A 143 -14.28 -18.84 4.20
C GLY A 143 -13.59 -20.14 3.79
N GLY A 144 -12.26 -20.22 3.93
CA GLY A 144 -11.49 -21.44 3.67
C GLY A 144 -11.38 -22.38 4.86
N GLN A 145 -11.38 -21.84 6.09
CA GLN A 145 -11.27 -22.59 7.34
C GLN A 145 -11.57 -21.69 8.55
N ASP A 146 -11.89 -22.30 9.69
CA ASP A 146 -11.96 -21.61 10.97
C ASP A 146 -10.56 -21.30 11.52
N TRP A 147 -10.44 -20.22 12.31
CA TRP A 147 -9.15 -19.76 12.84
C TRP A 147 -9.15 -19.68 14.35
N ALA A 148 -8.33 -20.51 15.01
CA ALA A 148 -8.20 -20.55 16.48
C ALA A 148 -7.41 -19.35 17.06
N SER A 149 -6.78 -18.52 16.21
CA SER A 149 -5.97 -17.39 16.65
C SER A 149 -6.08 -16.20 15.70
N GLN A 150 -6.66 -15.12 16.21
CA GLN A 150 -6.65 -13.82 15.52
C GLN A 150 -5.22 -13.28 15.31
N ILE A 151 -4.26 -13.69 16.14
CA ILE A 151 -2.86 -13.27 16.01
C ILE A 151 -2.21 -13.97 14.81
N ASP A 152 -2.41 -15.29 14.68
CA ASP A 152 -1.90 -16.05 13.52
C ASP A 152 -2.56 -15.55 12.22
N LEU A 153 -3.87 -15.32 12.24
CA LEU A 153 -4.57 -14.74 11.08
C LEU A 153 -4.02 -13.34 10.72
N ALA A 154 -3.77 -12.49 11.72
CA ALA A 154 -3.20 -11.16 11.51
C ALA A 154 -1.80 -11.22 10.90
N GLU A 155 -0.94 -12.10 11.40
CA GLU A 155 0.42 -12.32 10.89
C GLU A 155 0.39 -12.78 9.43
N ARG A 156 -0.47 -13.74 9.10
CA ARG A 156 -0.58 -14.28 7.73
C ARG A 156 -1.17 -13.29 6.74
N LEU A 157 -2.15 -12.48 7.15
CA LEU A 157 -2.73 -11.45 6.29
C LEU A 157 -1.92 -10.13 6.30
N GLY A 158 -0.84 -10.07 7.09
CA GLY A 158 -0.05 -8.85 7.24
C GLY A 158 -0.84 -7.69 7.85
N ILE A 159 -1.88 -7.96 8.63
CA ILE A 159 -2.69 -6.94 9.30
C ILE A 159 -2.10 -6.72 10.71
N ASN A 160 -1.89 -5.47 11.12
CA ASN A 160 -1.43 -5.20 12.48
C ASN A 160 -2.48 -5.65 13.50
N ARG A 161 -2.05 -6.23 14.64
CA ARG A 161 -2.92 -6.71 15.72
C ARG A 161 -4.03 -5.75 16.11
N THR A 162 -3.74 -4.45 16.27
CA THR A 162 -4.74 -3.45 16.64
C THR A 162 -5.81 -3.30 15.57
N ILE A 163 -5.41 -3.30 14.30
CA ILE A 163 -6.33 -3.23 13.16
C ILE A 163 -7.12 -4.53 13.05
N MET A 164 -6.49 -5.70 13.28
CA MET A 164 -7.20 -6.98 13.26
C MET A 164 -8.34 -7.02 14.27
N VAL A 165 -8.10 -6.57 15.51
CA VAL A 165 -9.16 -6.48 16.53
C VAL A 165 -10.31 -5.61 16.03
N GLN A 166 -10.02 -4.42 15.50
CA GLN A 166 -11.04 -3.53 14.94
C GLN A 166 -11.78 -4.12 13.73
N VAL A 167 -11.13 -4.97 12.93
CA VAL A 167 -11.78 -5.67 11.81
C VAL A 167 -12.73 -6.73 12.33
N ILE A 168 -12.27 -7.61 13.23
CA ILE A 168 -13.11 -8.66 13.78
C ILE A 168 -14.29 -8.09 14.56
N ASP A 169 -14.08 -7.06 15.40
CA ASP A 169 -15.16 -6.44 16.16
C ASP A 169 -16.26 -5.90 15.23
N ARG A 170 -15.88 -5.23 14.14
CA ARG A 170 -16.83 -4.70 13.15
C ARG A 170 -17.55 -5.81 12.37
N LEU A 171 -16.85 -6.88 12.00
CA LEU A 171 -17.48 -8.02 11.31
C LEU A 171 -18.43 -8.79 12.25
N GLU A 172 -18.10 -8.87 13.54
CA GLU A 172 -18.96 -9.46 14.57
C GLU A 172 -20.20 -8.57 14.83
N ASP A 173 -20.03 -7.25 14.91
CA ASP A 173 -21.14 -6.29 15.03
C ASP A 173 -22.13 -6.36 13.85
N ARG A 174 -21.62 -6.69 12.65
CA ARG A 174 -22.44 -6.94 11.45
C ARG A 174 -23.05 -8.34 11.42
N GLY A 175 -22.72 -9.20 12.39
CA GLY A 175 -23.14 -10.59 12.44
C GLY A 175 -22.55 -11.46 11.33
N GLU A 176 -21.40 -11.08 10.76
CA GLU A 176 -20.71 -11.80 9.67
C GLU A 176 -19.68 -12.80 10.22
N VAL A 177 -19.07 -12.49 11.37
CA VAL A 177 -18.11 -13.35 12.06
C VAL A 177 -18.61 -13.64 13.48
N GLN A 178 -18.29 -14.81 14.02
CA GLN A 178 -18.55 -15.15 15.41
C GLN A 178 -17.29 -15.63 16.13
N ARG A 179 -17.16 -15.29 17.42
CA ARG A 179 -16.13 -15.79 18.32
C ARG A 179 -16.68 -16.89 19.23
N THR A 180 -16.22 -18.12 19.02
CA THR A 180 -16.54 -19.24 19.91
C THR A 180 -15.34 -19.56 20.79
N ARG A 181 -15.52 -19.85 22.09
CA ARG A 181 -14.39 -20.27 22.94
C ARG A 181 -13.81 -21.59 22.41
N ASP A 182 -12.49 -21.64 22.28
CA ASP A 182 -11.81 -22.88 21.89
C ASP A 182 -12.00 -23.96 22.97
N PRO A 183 -12.56 -25.14 22.62
CA PRO A 183 -12.73 -26.27 23.53
C PRO A 183 -11.40 -26.80 24.09
N GLY A 184 -10.32 -26.74 23.30
CA GLY A 184 -8.97 -27.19 23.67
C GLY A 184 -8.19 -26.18 24.49
N ASN A 185 -8.53 -24.89 24.36
CA ASN A 185 -7.90 -23.82 25.12
C ASN A 185 -8.86 -22.64 25.36
N ARG A 186 -9.55 -22.63 26.51
CA ARG A 186 -10.56 -21.61 26.85
C ARG A 186 -10.03 -20.17 26.95
N ARG A 187 -8.71 -19.96 26.84
CA ARG A 187 -8.07 -18.64 26.74
C ARG A 187 -8.04 -18.10 25.32
N GLN A 188 -8.42 -18.90 24.33
CA GLN A 188 -8.47 -18.57 22.91
C GLN A 188 -9.91 -18.58 22.40
N TYR A 189 -10.11 -17.85 21.30
CA TYR A 189 -11.36 -17.82 20.56
C TYR A 189 -11.12 -18.34 19.15
N VAL A 190 -11.96 -19.27 18.73
CA VAL A 190 -12.11 -19.69 17.34
C VAL A 190 -12.99 -18.68 16.62
N LEU A 191 -12.48 -18.14 15.53
CA LEU A 191 -13.17 -17.28 14.60
C LEU A 191 -13.76 -18.13 13.48
N SER A 192 -15.05 -17.98 13.23
CA SER A 192 -15.77 -18.68 12.17
C SER A 192 -16.72 -17.71 11.46
N LEU A 193 -17.00 -17.97 10.18
CA LEU A 193 -18.07 -17.24 9.49
C LEU A 193 -19.45 -17.68 10.00
N THR A 194 -20.35 -16.71 10.15
CA THR A 194 -21.79 -16.99 10.26
C THR A 194 -22.38 -17.26 8.87
N GLU A 195 -23.65 -17.68 8.80
CA GLU A 195 -24.33 -17.81 7.51
C GLU A 195 -24.44 -16.48 6.76
N ARG A 196 -24.69 -15.39 7.51
CA ARG A 196 -24.67 -14.03 6.96
C ARG A 196 -23.28 -13.64 6.45
N GLY A 197 -22.22 -14.04 7.14
CA GLY A 197 -20.85 -13.82 6.71
C GLY A 197 -20.50 -14.57 5.43
N ARG A 198 -20.99 -15.80 5.27
CA ARG A 198 -20.82 -16.56 4.02
C ARG A 198 -21.52 -15.88 2.84
N ALA A 199 -22.76 -15.42 3.02
CA ALA A 199 -23.47 -14.67 1.98
C ALA A 199 -22.73 -13.36 1.63
N ALA A 200 -22.31 -12.59 2.64
CA ALA A 200 -21.55 -11.36 2.43
C ALA A 200 -20.21 -11.60 1.73
N LEU A 201 -19.54 -12.73 2.01
CA LEU A 201 -18.30 -13.11 1.34
C LEU A 201 -18.52 -13.38 -0.16
N GLU A 202 -19.58 -14.11 -0.52
CA GLU A 202 -19.87 -14.38 -1.94
C GLU A 202 -20.17 -13.09 -2.72
N ASP A 203 -20.95 -12.17 -2.13
CA ASP A 203 -21.21 -10.86 -2.73
C ASP A 203 -19.91 -10.07 -2.94
N GLN A 204 -19.03 -10.05 -1.93
CA GLN A 204 -17.74 -9.37 -2.04
C GLN A 204 -16.80 -10.04 -3.03
N ARG A 205 -16.81 -11.38 -3.15
CA ARG A 205 -16.00 -12.11 -4.14
C ARG A 205 -16.35 -11.70 -5.56
N LEU A 206 -17.64 -11.53 -5.86
CA LEU A 206 -18.08 -11.06 -7.17
C LEU A 206 -17.58 -9.64 -7.45
N ALA A 207 -17.79 -8.71 -6.51
CA ALA A 207 -17.34 -7.33 -6.65
C ALA A 207 -15.80 -7.21 -6.79
N VAL A 208 -15.04 -8.01 -6.03
CA VAL A 208 -13.59 -8.07 -6.15
C VAL A 208 -13.16 -8.64 -7.51
N ALA A 209 -13.82 -9.69 -8.00
CA ALA A 209 -13.51 -10.30 -9.29
C ALA A 209 -13.79 -9.36 -10.48
N GLU A 210 -14.91 -8.64 -10.46
CA GLU A 210 -15.25 -7.63 -11.48
C GLU A 210 -14.21 -6.51 -11.53
N ARG A 211 -13.81 -6.03 -10.34
CA ARG A 211 -12.78 -5.00 -10.20
C ARG A 211 -11.41 -5.48 -10.65
N ASP A 212 -11.00 -6.69 -10.27
CA ASP A 212 -9.76 -7.30 -10.75
C ASP A 212 -9.74 -7.41 -12.28
N ALA A 213 -10.87 -7.81 -12.89
CA ALA A 213 -11.00 -7.91 -14.34
C ALA A 213 -10.85 -6.53 -15.02
N LEU A 214 -11.42 -5.48 -14.43
CA LEU A 214 -11.24 -4.10 -14.91
C LEU A 214 -9.78 -3.65 -14.79
N LEU A 215 -9.17 -3.84 -13.61
CA LEU A 215 -7.81 -3.43 -13.29
C LEU A 215 -6.75 -4.16 -14.12
N THR A 216 -7.03 -5.40 -14.54
CA THR A 216 -6.15 -6.23 -15.37
C THR A 216 -6.62 -6.37 -16.82
N SER A 217 -7.53 -5.50 -17.28
CA SER A 217 -8.13 -5.56 -18.61
C SER A 217 -7.12 -5.51 -19.78
N ALA A 218 -5.92 -4.97 -19.57
CA ALA A 218 -4.83 -4.97 -20.55
C ALA A 218 -4.02 -6.28 -20.61
N LEU A 219 -4.33 -7.25 -19.74
CA LEU A 219 -3.67 -8.55 -19.68
C LEU A 219 -4.59 -9.64 -20.22
N THR A 220 -4.00 -10.59 -20.95
CA THR A 220 -4.67 -11.85 -21.27
C THR A 220 -4.84 -12.71 -20.01
N ARG A 221 -5.76 -13.69 -20.04
CA ARG A 221 -5.96 -14.62 -18.92
C ARG A 221 -4.67 -15.34 -18.48
N LYS A 222 -3.79 -15.69 -19.43
CA LYS A 222 -2.49 -16.32 -19.13
C LYS A 222 -1.54 -15.34 -18.44
N GLU A 223 -1.53 -14.08 -18.89
CA GLU A 223 -0.73 -13.01 -18.29
C GLU A 223 -1.22 -12.65 -16.89
N THR A 224 -2.54 -12.56 -16.65
CA THR A 224 -3.11 -12.34 -15.31
C THR A 224 -2.76 -13.50 -14.38
N ALA A 225 -2.83 -14.75 -14.84
CA ALA A 225 -2.42 -15.91 -14.05
C ALA A 225 -0.93 -15.84 -13.69
N ARG A 226 -0.07 -15.49 -14.65
CA ARG A 226 1.38 -15.32 -14.44
C ARG A 226 1.70 -14.17 -13.49
N LEU A 227 1.01 -13.03 -13.61
CA LEU A 227 1.12 -11.91 -12.69
C LEU A 227 0.81 -12.36 -11.26
N ASN A 228 -0.31 -13.06 -11.08
CA ASN A 228 -0.75 -13.53 -9.77
C ASN A 228 0.24 -14.54 -9.16
N GLU A 229 0.79 -15.45 -9.97
CA GLU A 229 1.83 -16.39 -9.55
C GLU A 229 3.07 -15.66 -9.03
N LEU A 230 3.61 -14.72 -9.83
CA LEU A 230 4.81 -13.96 -9.47
C LEU A 230 4.61 -13.08 -8.25
N LEU A 231 3.46 -12.40 -8.13
CA LEU A 231 3.13 -11.62 -6.94
C LEU A 231 3.01 -12.51 -5.70
N ALA A 232 2.38 -13.70 -5.82
CA ALA A 232 2.27 -14.64 -4.71
C ALA A 232 3.63 -15.13 -4.20
N LEU A 233 4.65 -15.25 -5.06
CA LEU A 233 6.01 -15.60 -4.63
C LEU A 233 6.61 -14.58 -3.67
N LEU A 234 6.23 -13.30 -3.80
CA LEU A 234 6.68 -12.22 -2.91
C LEU A 234 6.06 -12.30 -1.50
N LEU A 235 4.98 -13.06 -1.33
CA LEU A 235 4.31 -13.28 -0.04
C LEU A 235 4.94 -14.46 0.72
N PRO A 236 4.86 -14.49 2.08
CA PRO A 236 5.20 -15.67 2.86
C PRO A 236 4.43 -16.89 2.40
N ALA A 237 5.05 -18.07 2.42
CA ALA A 237 4.38 -19.32 2.07
C ALA A 237 3.07 -19.54 2.85
N SER A 238 3.01 -19.09 4.11
CA SER A 238 1.82 -19.17 4.97
C SER A 238 0.67 -18.25 4.55
N ALA A 239 0.95 -17.18 3.79
CA ALA A 239 -0.03 -16.18 3.35
C ALA A 239 -0.56 -16.45 1.94
N ARG A 240 0.24 -17.11 1.08
CA ARG A 240 -0.11 -17.41 -0.33
C ARG A 240 -1.50 -18.04 -0.54
N PRO A 241 -1.99 -19.00 0.26
CA PRO A 241 -3.30 -19.58 0.01
C PRO A 241 -4.48 -18.65 0.37
N LEU A 242 -4.21 -17.59 1.16
CA LEU A 242 -5.22 -16.69 1.73
C LEU A 242 -5.42 -15.41 0.93
N VAL A 243 -4.44 -15.01 0.11
CA VAL A 243 -4.50 -13.77 -0.66
C VAL A 243 -4.71 -14.12 -2.12
N ARG A 244 -5.90 -13.83 -2.63
CA ARG A 244 -6.29 -14.08 -4.02
C ARG A 244 -6.75 -12.79 -4.68
N GLY A 245 -6.68 -12.80 -6.01
CA GLY A 245 -7.03 -11.64 -6.82
C GLY A 245 -5.84 -10.70 -7.04
N SER A 246 -5.78 -10.11 -8.22
CA SER A 246 -4.63 -9.32 -8.67
C SER A 246 -4.43 -8.09 -7.81
N GLU A 247 -5.51 -7.39 -7.44
CA GLU A 247 -5.43 -6.20 -6.61
C GLU A 247 -4.93 -6.50 -5.19
N ASN A 248 -5.45 -7.55 -4.57
CA ASN A 248 -5.06 -7.95 -3.22
C ASN A 248 -3.60 -8.41 -3.20
N LEU A 249 -3.18 -9.18 -4.21
CA LEU A 249 -1.79 -9.61 -4.35
C LEU A 249 -0.84 -8.43 -4.54
N VAL A 250 -1.19 -7.46 -5.39
CA VAL A 250 -0.42 -6.21 -5.56
C VAL A 250 -0.32 -5.46 -4.23
N THR A 251 -1.44 -5.31 -3.53
CA THR A 251 -1.50 -4.59 -2.25
C THR A 251 -0.65 -5.26 -1.18
N GLN A 252 -0.77 -6.58 -1.02
CA GLN A 252 -0.05 -7.34 0.00
C GLN A 252 1.45 -7.43 -0.31
N ALA A 253 1.82 -7.62 -1.57
CA ALA A 253 3.22 -7.60 -1.99
C ALA A 253 3.87 -6.23 -1.71
N ASP A 254 3.23 -5.12 -2.08
CA ASP A 254 3.76 -3.77 -1.82
C ASP A 254 3.88 -3.48 -0.31
N LEU A 255 2.85 -3.80 0.49
CA LEU A 255 2.89 -3.59 1.94
C LEU A 255 4.02 -4.39 2.59
N ARG A 256 4.23 -5.63 2.15
CA ARG A 256 5.30 -6.49 2.64
C ARG A 256 6.68 -5.96 2.27
N LEU A 257 6.91 -5.61 1.01
CA LEU A 257 8.20 -5.08 0.56
C LEU A 257 8.54 -3.76 1.27
N ARG A 258 7.54 -2.90 1.52
CA ARG A 258 7.72 -1.69 2.33
C ARG A 258 8.18 -2.02 3.75
N ARG A 259 7.55 -2.99 4.41
CA ARG A 259 7.95 -3.42 5.76
C ARG A 259 9.35 -4.00 5.76
N GLN A 260 9.67 -4.91 4.85
CA GLN A 260 11.01 -5.51 4.76
C GLN A 260 12.10 -4.46 4.51
N GLY A 261 11.85 -3.48 3.64
CA GLY A 261 12.81 -2.40 3.42
C GLY A 261 12.94 -1.44 4.60
N ASP A 262 11.85 -1.15 5.32
CA ASP A 262 11.90 -0.39 6.57
C ASP A 262 12.60 -1.17 7.71
N ASP A 263 12.42 -2.49 7.78
CA ASP A 263 13.09 -3.36 8.75
C ASP A 263 14.61 -3.38 8.53
N LYS A 264 15.06 -3.38 7.26
CA LYS A 264 16.49 -3.21 6.90
C LYS A 264 17.06 -1.85 7.31
N LEU A 265 16.20 -0.85 7.56
CA LEU A 265 16.57 0.49 8.00
C LEU A 265 16.32 0.69 9.50
N ALA A 266 15.88 -0.34 10.23
CA ALA A 266 15.63 -0.24 11.65
C ALA A 266 16.88 0.26 12.40
N GLY A 267 16.68 1.20 13.33
CA GLY A 267 17.77 1.83 14.09
C GLY A 267 18.44 3.03 13.41
N THR A 268 18.23 3.27 12.12
CA THR A 268 18.81 4.43 11.41
C THR A 268 17.96 5.70 11.53
N GLY A 269 16.70 5.59 11.94
CA GLY A 269 15.71 6.67 11.90
C GLY A 269 15.17 6.99 10.50
N LEU A 270 15.72 6.34 9.45
CA LEU A 270 15.30 6.52 8.07
C LEU A 270 14.14 5.59 7.70
N ARG A 271 13.45 5.93 6.61
CA ARG A 271 12.34 5.16 6.04
C ARG A 271 12.56 4.95 4.56
N LEU A 272 12.17 3.78 4.05
CA LEU A 272 12.27 3.42 2.65
C LEU A 272 11.55 4.42 1.73
N ARG A 273 10.46 5.01 2.23
CA ARG A 273 9.64 6.00 1.50
C ARG A 273 10.41 7.25 1.06
N PHE A 274 11.54 7.57 1.69
CA PHE A 274 12.36 8.74 1.34
C PHE A 274 13.28 8.52 0.15
N TYR A 275 13.52 7.27 -0.27
CA TYR A 275 14.47 6.97 -1.34
C TYR A 275 14.14 7.65 -2.68
N ARG A 276 12.90 7.47 -3.15
CA ARG A 276 12.44 7.99 -4.45
C ARG A 276 12.46 9.52 -4.46
N PRO A 277 11.88 10.23 -3.46
CA PRO A 277 11.97 11.68 -3.40
C PRO A 277 13.40 12.22 -3.37
N LEU A 278 14.28 11.64 -2.54
CA LEU A 278 15.67 12.09 -2.46
C LEU A 278 16.41 11.82 -3.77
N SER A 279 16.10 10.73 -4.47
CA SER A 279 16.69 10.43 -5.78
C SER A 279 16.15 11.35 -6.88
N ALA A 280 14.85 11.65 -6.87
CA ALA A 280 14.24 12.59 -7.80
C ALA A 280 14.79 14.01 -7.61
N LEU A 281 14.87 14.49 -6.36
CA LEU A 281 15.47 15.79 -6.04
C LEU A 281 16.96 15.85 -6.41
N ALA A 282 17.71 14.77 -6.20
CA ALA A 282 19.12 14.71 -6.60
C ALA A 282 19.31 14.77 -8.12
N ALA A 283 18.35 14.28 -8.91
CA ALA A 283 18.41 14.29 -10.36
C ALA A 283 17.85 15.59 -10.99
N LEU A 284 16.77 16.14 -10.41
CA LEU A 284 16.15 17.40 -10.84
C LEU A 284 17.02 18.62 -10.50
N GLY A 285 17.85 18.54 -9.46
CA GLY A 285 18.49 19.70 -8.87
C GLY A 285 17.48 20.57 -8.09
N PRO A 286 17.77 21.87 -7.88
CA PRO A 286 16.84 22.80 -7.27
C PRO A 286 15.51 22.81 -8.04
N CYS A 287 14.42 22.34 -7.42
CA CYS A 287 13.12 22.25 -8.10
C CYS A 287 11.95 22.62 -7.19
N SER A 288 10.83 22.99 -7.81
CA SER A 288 9.60 23.30 -7.08
C SER A 288 8.89 22.05 -6.55
N GLN A 289 8.01 22.24 -5.55
CA GLN A 289 7.14 21.17 -5.06
C GLN A 289 6.24 20.58 -6.16
N GLN A 290 5.83 21.39 -7.13
CA GLN A 290 5.03 20.93 -8.26
C GLN A 290 5.83 19.98 -9.16
N GLN A 291 7.06 20.35 -9.53
CA GLN A 291 7.93 19.50 -10.33
C GLN A 291 8.25 18.18 -9.60
N LEU A 292 8.47 18.23 -8.28
CA LEU A 292 8.65 17.02 -7.48
C LEU A 292 7.38 16.14 -7.51
N ALA A 293 6.19 16.73 -7.34
CA ALA A 293 4.92 16.00 -7.39
C ALA A 293 4.70 15.30 -8.74
N GLU A 294 4.95 16.02 -9.83
CA GLU A 294 4.89 15.51 -11.21
C GLU A 294 5.88 14.34 -11.40
N SER A 295 7.14 14.50 -10.99
CA SER A 295 8.16 13.44 -11.13
C SER A 295 7.86 12.17 -10.32
N LEU A 296 7.14 12.32 -9.20
CA LEU A 296 6.77 11.22 -8.31
C LEU A 296 5.38 10.64 -8.63
N ALA A 297 4.61 11.26 -9.54
CA ALA A 297 3.22 10.95 -9.83
C ALA A 297 2.34 10.91 -8.56
N ILE A 298 2.49 11.92 -7.70
CA ILE A 298 1.67 12.09 -6.47
C ILE A 298 0.94 13.43 -6.49
N THR A 299 -0.08 13.56 -5.64
CA THR A 299 -0.84 14.81 -5.52
C THR A 299 -0.02 15.92 -4.86
N GLY A 300 -0.34 17.18 -5.15
CA GLY A 300 0.31 18.35 -4.52
C GLY A 300 0.27 18.33 -2.98
N PRO A 301 -0.87 18.01 -2.32
CA PRO A 301 -0.92 17.85 -0.87
C PRO A 301 -0.01 16.72 -0.35
N ALA A 302 0.04 15.57 -1.05
CA ALA A 302 0.92 14.47 -0.67
C ALA A 302 2.41 14.84 -0.83
N ALA A 303 2.76 15.56 -1.89
CA ALA A 303 4.11 16.10 -2.08
C ALA A 303 4.48 17.12 -0.99
N SER A 304 3.54 17.99 -0.60
CA SER A 304 3.76 18.98 0.46
C SER A 304 4.07 18.31 1.79
N GLN A 305 3.24 17.35 2.22
CA GLN A 305 3.45 16.59 3.46
C GLN A 305 4.77 15.81 3.43
N LEU A 306 5.10 15.21 2.28
CA LEU A 306 6.35 14.49 2.10
C LEU A 306 7.57 15.41 2.21
N VAL A 307 7.49 16.62 1.65
CA VAL A 307 8.54 17.63 1.78
C VAL A 307 8.66 18.11 3.22
N ASP A 308 7.55 18.33 3.91
CA ASP A 308 7.55 18.70 5.33
C ASP A 308 8.27 17.63 6.18
N ASP A 309 8.00 16.34 5.92
CA ASP A 309 8.70 15.23 6.57
C ASP A 309 10.22 15.26 6.30
N LEU A 310 10.65 15.49 5.05
CA LEU A 310 12.06 15.54 4.67
C LEU A 310 12.79 16.75 5.29
N VAL A 311 12.12 17.91 5.34
CA VAL A 311 12.65 19.14 5.95
C VAL A 311 12.75 18.97 7.46
N LYS A 312 11.74 18.37 8.11
CA LYS A 312 11.77 18.06 9.54
C LYS A 312 12.94 17.13 9.90
N GLN A 313 13.32 16.23 9.00
CA GLN A 313 14.50 15.36 9.16
C GLN A 313 15.81 15.99 8.66
N GLN A 314 15.80 17.26 8.25
CA GLN A 314 16.97 17.97 7.73
C GLN A 314 17.61 17.32 6.48
N LEU A 315 16.86 16.48 5.76
CA LEU A 315 17.33 15.79 4.55
C LEU A 315 17.18 16.67 3.30
N VAL A 316 16.24 17.61 3.35
CA VAL A 316 15.96 18.59 2.30
C VAL A 316 15.82 19.95 2.97
N HIS A 317 16.24 21.01 2.30
CA HIS A 317 15.94 22.37 2.72
C HIS A 317 15.17 23.12 1.63
N ARG A 318 14.43 24.15 2.03
CA ARG A 318 13.75 25.09 1.13
C ARG A 318 14.68 26.28 0.89
N GLY A 319 15.26 26.35 -0.30
CA GLY A 319 16.05 27.49 -0.79
C GLY A 319 15.22 28.46 -1.63
N GLN A 320 15.88 29.48 -2.16
CA GLN A 320 15.32 30.36 -3.21
C GLN A 320 15.67 29.77 -4.57
N ASP A 321 14.70 29.72 -5.48
CA ASP A 321 14.95 29.27 -6.85
C ASP A 321 15.95 30.22 -7.55
N PRO A 322 17.06 29.71 -8.12
CA PRO A 322 18.09 30.51 -8.78
C PRO A 322 17.59 31.34 -9.97
N HIS A 323 16.49 30.92 -10.59
CA HIS A 323 15.89 31.52 -11.77
C HIS A 323 14.62 32.34 -11.43
N ASP A 324 13.98 32.08 -10.29
CA ASP A 324 12.86 32.88 -9.79
C ASP A 324 12.84 32.96 -8.26
N ARG A 325 13.36 34.06 -7.70
CA ARG A 325 13.44 34.31 -6.24
C ARG A 325 12.08 34.28 -5.52
N ARG A 326 10.95 34.32 -6.25
CA ARG A 326 9.59 34.22 -5.70
C ARG A 326 9.14 32.77 -5.51
N ARG A 327 9.92 31.78 -5.97
CA ARG A 327 9.65 30.35 -5.85
C ARG A 327 10.64 29.70 -4.89
N TYR A 328 10.13 28.76 -4.10
CA TYR A 328 10.96 27.90 -3.27
C TYR A 328 11.57 26.79 -4.12
N ALA A 329 12.89 26.62 -4.02
CA ALA A 329 13.57 25.47 -4.57
C ALA A 329 13.87 24.46 -3.46
N LEU A 330 13.61 23.18 -3.75
CA LEU A 330 13.94 22.08 -2.88
C LEU A 330 15.33 21.58 -3.23
N GLU A 331 16.20 21.50 -2.22
CA GLU A 331 17.58 21.06 -2.40
C GLU A 331 17.94 20.01 -1.36
N VAL A 332 18.57 18.92 -1.83
CA VAL A 332 19.05 17.83 -0.97
C VAL A 332 20.26 18.30 -0.17
N THR A 333 20.19 18.20 1.16
CA THR A 333 21.28 18.57 2.07
C THR A 333 22.41 17.53 2.03
N ALA A 334 23.55 17.80 2.69
CA ALA A 334 24.59 16.79 2.88
C ALA A 334 24.06 15.55 3.65
N PRO A 335 23.37 15.69 4.79
CA PRO A 335 22.66 14.57 5.44
C PRO A 335 21.65 13.86 4.53
N GLY A 336 20.95 14.59 3.67
CA GLY A 336 20.02 14.01 2.69
C GLY A 336 20.70 13.09 1.67
N ARG A 337 21.91 13.46 1.22
CA ARG A 337 22.70 12.63 0.30
C ARG A 337 23.22 11.37 0.99
N GLU A 338 23.69 11.50 2.22
CA GLU A 338 24.11 10.34 3.05
C GLU A 338 22.94 9.41 3.31
N ALA A 339 21.79 9.94 3.75
CA ALA A 339 20.57 9.18 3.96
C ALA A 339 20.13 8.45 2.68
N ARG A 340 20.19 9.11 1.52
CA ARG A 340 19.90 8.47 0.22
C ARG A 340 20.84 7.29 -0.04
N ALA A 341 22.14 7.43 0.24
CA ALA A 341 23.11 6.35 0.05
C ALA A 341 22.85 5.16 1.00
N VAL A 342 22.51 5.42 2.27
CA VAL A 342 22.11 4.39 3.24
C VAL A 342 20.86 3.65 2.77
N ILE A 343 19.83 4.39 2.36
CA ILE A 343 18.59 3.79 1.86
C ILE A 343 18.83 3.03 0.56
N ALA A 344 19.71 3.50 -0.31
CA ALA A 344 20.07 2.79 -1.56
C ALA A 344 20.60 1.38 -1.29
N THR A 345 21.37 1.19 -0.21
CA THR A 345 21.86 -0.13 0.19
C THR A 345 20.72 -1.06 0.60
N ALA A 346 19.76 -0.57 1.40
CA ALA A 346 18.58 -1.34 1.77
C ALA A 346 17.71 -1.69 0.54
N VAL A 347 17.56 -0.76 -0.40
CA VAL A 347 16.83 -0.98 -1.65
C VAL A 347 17.52 -2.02 -2.54
N ARG A 348 18.85 -1.99 -2.66
CA ARG A 348 19.62 -3.02 -3.39
C ARG A 348 19.47 -4.40 -2.77
N GLN A 349 19.52 -4.50 -1.44
CA GLN A 349 19.28 -5.76 -0.74
C GLN A 349 17.86 -6.26 -0.95
N LEU A 350 16.87 -5.37 -0.88
CA LEU A 350 15.47 -5.73 -1.14
C LEU A 350 15.26 -6.21 -2.58
N ALA A 351 15.89 -5.55 -3.56
CA ALA A 351 15.86 -5.99 -4.95
C ALA A 351 16.49 -7.38 -5.11
N ALA A 352 17.65 -7.64 -4.52
CA ALA A 352 18.29 -8.95 -4.55
C ALA A 352 17.41 -10.05 -3.91
N ASP A 353 16.77 -9.76 -2.77
CA ASP A 353 15.84 -10.68 -2.12
C ASP A 353 14.63 -10.99 -3.03
N MET A 354 14.10 -9.98 -3.75
CA MET A 354 13.02 -10.16 -4.72
C MET A 354 13.47 -11.03 -5.90
N THR A 355 14.62 -10.75 -6.50
CA THR A 355 15.18 -11.53 -7.61
C THR A 355 15.35 -13.00 -7.20
N ALA A 356 15.84 -13.26 -5.98
CA ALA A 356 15.98 -14.62 -5.45
C ALA A 356 14.63 -15.35 -5.29
N LEU A 357 13.57 -14.64 -4.86
CA LEU A 357 12.22 -15.21 -4.72
C LEU A 357 11.52 -15.48 -6.04
N LEU A 358 11.71 -14.58 -7.03
CA LEU A 358 11.07 -14.67 -8.35
C LEU A 358 11.78 -15.68 -9.26
N GLY A 359 13.05 -15.96 -9.01
CA GLY A 359 13.86 -16.87 -9.81
C GLY A 359 14.24 -16.28 -11.17
N PRO A 360 14.86 -17.09 -12.05
CA PRO A 360 15.37 -16.64 -13.35
C PRO A 360 14.25 -16.07 -14.23
N GLY A 361 14.43 -14.83 -14.72
CA GLY A 361 13.48 -14.15 -15.61
C GLY A 361 12.19 -13.66 -14.93
N GLY A 362 11.91 -14.04 -13.68
CA GLY A 362 10.67 -13.66 -12.99
C GLY A 362 10.56 -12.16 -12.71
N GLU A 363 11.69 -11.47 -12.51
CA GLU A 363 11.73 -10.01 -12.35
C GLU A 363 11.33 -9.28 -13.65
N ASP A 364 11.87 -9.70 -14.79
CA ASP A 364 11.55 -9.13 -16.09
C ASP A 364 10.10 -9.40 -16.49
N ASP A 365 9.62 -10.63 -16.27
CA ASP A 365 8.21 -11.00 -16.48
C ASP A 365 7.29 -10.09 -15.64
N LEU A 366 7.56 -9.98 -14.34
CA LEU A 366 6.73 -9.19 -13.42
C LEU A 366 6.75 -7.71 -13.80
N ARG A 367 7.93 -7.17 -14.15
CA ARG A 367 8.09 -5.80 -14.64
C ARG A 367 7.27 -5.56 -15.90
N ALA A 368 7.37 -6.44 -16.90
CA ALA A 368 6.62 -6.32 -18.14
C ALA A 368 5.10 -6.35 -17.92
N LEU A 369 4.61 -7.24 -17.06
CA LEU A 369 3.19 -7.37 -16.72
C LEU A 369 2.68 -6.14 -15.96
N LEU A 370 3.43 -5.66 -14.96
CA LEU A 370 3.06 -4.45 -14.22
C LEU A 370 3.08 -3.20 -15.10
N LEU A 371 4.00 -3.09 -16.07
CA LEU A 371 4.03 -1.99 -17.03
C LEU A 371 2.80 -1.99 -17.95
N LYS A 372 2.32 -3.16 -18.39
CA LYS A 372 1.07 -3.26 -19.16
C LYS A 372 -0.14 -2.79 -18.34
N VAL A 373 -0.21 -3.17 -17.07
CA VAL A 373 -1.27 -2.73 -16.15
C VAL A 373 -1.19 -1.22 -15.88
N ASP A 374 0.03 -0.70 -15.72
CA ASP A 374 0.28 0.72 -15.45
C ASP A 374 -0.05 1.61 -16.65
N SER A 375 0.24 1.18 -17.87
CA SER A 375 -0.04 1.93 -19.11
C SER A 375 -1.50 1.86 -19.56
N ALA A 376 -2.27 0.86 -19.12
CA ALA A 376 -3.67 0.71 -19.47
C ALA A 376 -4.50 1.93 -19.04
N ALA A 377 -5.27 2.54 -19.94
CA ALA A 377 -6.27 3.51 -19.53
C ALA A 377 -7.36 2.78 -18.74
N ILE A 378 -7.42 2.98 -17.42
CA ILE A 378 -8.52 2.45 -16.62
C ILE A 378 -9.64 3.48 -16.72
N THR A 379 -10.49 3.31 -17.73
CA THR A 379 -11.70 4.11 -17.85
C THR A 379 -12.61 3.66 -16.72
N ALA A 380 -12.70 4.44 -15.65
CA ALA A 380 -13.76 4.28 -14.66
C ALA A 380 -15.07 4.38 -15.44
N THR A 381 -15.75 3.25 -15.61
CA THR A 381 -17.09 3.25 -16.19
C THR A 381 -17.95 3.80 -15.05
N ALA A 382 -18.23 5.11 -15.09
CA ALA A 382 -19.15 5.73 -14.16
C ALA A 382 -20.52 5.03 -14.31
N PRO A 383 -21.23 4.74 -13.20
CA PRO A 383 -22.51 4.03 -13.23
C PRO A 383 -23.59 4.77 -14.02
#